data_AF-A0A2V2ZC67-F1
#
_entry.id   AF-A0A2V2ZC67-F1
#
_cell.length_a   1.000
_cell.length_b   1.000
_cell.length_c   1.000
_cell.angle_alpha   90.00
_cell.angle_beta   90.00
_cell.angle_gamma   90.00
#
_symmetry.space_group_name_H-M   'P 1'
#
loop_
_entity.id
_entity.type
_entity.pdbx_description
1 polymer ?
#
loop_
_entity_poly.entity_id
_entity_poly.type
_entity_poly.pdbx_seq_one_letter_code
_entity_poly.pdbx_strand_id
1 'polypeptide(L)'
;MEYSLTSQVKETKKIRSVFTVKKKLFITPHLIRVIFDIDEKQAELLANVKSGSNNKIFIPTEENIILIRTYTNRKIDLEEKELSVDFVAHGDNGPASAWALKAKPGDLLEIGMKESSKPLVPNADFYLLAGDATALPVICAIAEQFSFLCKSKNNIGGGR
;
A
#
# COMPACT_ATOMS: atom_id res chain seq x y z
N MET A 1 -5.87 -41.44 -12.50
CA MET A 1 -5.76 -40.64 -11.27
C MET A 1 -4.39 -40.00 -11.34
N GLU A 2 -4.33 -38.68 -11.54
CA GLU A 2 -3.21 -37.74 -11.28
C GLU A 2 -3.34 -36.54 -12.22
N TYR A 3 -3.97 -35.46 -11.72
CA TYR A 3 -3.81 -34.13 -12.30
C TYR A 3 -2.66 -33.46 -11.53
N SER A 4 -1.49 -33.40 -12.15
CA SER A 4 -0.35 -32.62 -11.65
C SER A 4 -0.64 -31.14 -11.91
N LEU A 5 -1.09 -30.42 -10.89
CA LEU A 5 -1.13 -28.96 -10.88
C LEU A 5 0.19 -28.45 -10.32
N THR A 6 1.25 -28.47 -11.13
CA THR A 6 2.45 -27.70 -10.85
C THR A 6 2.13 -26.23 -11.15
N SER A 7 1.53 -25.53 -10.18
CA SER A 7 1.44 -24.08 -10.20
C SER A 7 2.86 -23.53 -10.11
N GLN A 8 3.45 -23.14 -11.25
CA GLN A 8 4.74 -22.46 -11.29
C GLN A 8 4.62 -21.16 -10.48
N VAL A 9 5.22 -21.14 -9.30
CA VAL A 9 5.37 -19.93 -8.48
C VAL A 9 6.35 -19.03 -9.21
N LYS A 10 5.83 -18.07 -9.99
CA LYS A 10 6.63 -17.05 -10.67
C LYS A 10 7.42 -16.27 -9.61
N GLU A 11 8.74 -16.28 -9.72
CA GLU A 11 9.64 -15.65 -8.75
C GLU A 11 9.38 -14.12 -8.71
N THR A 12 8.90 -13.60 -7.58
CA THR A 12 8.52 -12.18 -7.46
C THR A 12 9.77 -11.31 -7.38
N LYS A 13 9.93 -10.35 -8.30
CA LYS A 13 11.05 -9.42 -8.31
C LYS A 13 11.01 -8.54 -7.05
N LYS A 14 12.12 -8.48 -6.32
CA LYS A 14 12.32 -7.56 -5.19
C LYS A 14 12.74 -6.20 -5.74
N ILE A 15 12.09 -5.15 -5.29
CA ILE A 15 12.39 -3.75 -5.63
C ILE A 15 12.91 -3.09 -4.37
N ARG A 16 13.95 -2.27 -4.51
CA ARG A 16 14.48 -1.42 -3.43
C ARG A 16 14.93 -0.12 -4.08
N SER A 17 14.33 0.99 -3.68
CA SER A 17 14.61 2.30 -4.27
C SER A 17 14.45 3.41 -3.22
N VAL A 18 15.12 4.53 -3.44
CA VAL A 18 15.03 5.73 -2.60
C VAL A 18 14.00 6.67 -3.20
N PHE A 19 12.98 7.00 -2.42
CA PHE A 19 11.90 7.88 -2.82
C PHE A 19 12.02 9.24 -2.13
N THR A 20 11.65 10.30 -2.85
CA THR A 20 11.64 11.67 -2.32
C THR A 20 10.25 12.02 -1.82
N VAL A 21 10.15 12.55 -0.61
CA VAL A 21 8.89 13.05 -0.06
C VAL A 21 8.45 14.25 -0.89
N LYS A 22 7.28 14.14 -1.51
CA LYS A 22 6.61 15.25 -2.21
C LYS A 22 5.86 16.14 -1.23
N LYS A 23 5.05 15.51 -0.36
CA LYS A 23 4.24 16.19 0.67
C LYS A 23 3.79 15.23 1.75
N LYS A 24 3.31 15.80 2.86
CA LYS A 24 2.73 15.08 4.00
C LYS A 24 1.40 15.71 4.39
N LEU A 25 0.45 14.87 4.79
CA LEU A 25 -0.88 15.27 5.23
C LEU A 25 -1.27 14.51 6.50
N PHE A 26 -1.91 15.18 7.46
CA PHE A 26 -2.62 14.49 8.55
C PHE A 26 -4.03 14.16 8.05
N ILE A 27 -4.30 12.88 7.84
CA ILE A 27 -5.64 12.39 7.48
C ILE A 27 -6.55 12.43 8.71
N THR A 28 -5.99 12.08 9.86
CA THR A 28 -6.55 12.27 11.19
C THR A 28 -5.42 12.72 12.13
N PRO A 29 -5.71 13.15 13.37
CA PRO A 29 -4.66 13.44 14.36
C PRO A 29 -3.68 12.27 14.61
N HIS A 30 -4.09 11.03 14.33
CA HIS A 30 -3.31 9.82 14.55
C HIS A 30 -2.93 9.06 13.26
N LEU A 31 -3.18 9.64 12.09
CA LEU A 31 -2.86 9.01 10.81
C LEU A 31 -2.25 10.02 9.84
N ILE A 32 -1.00 9.78 9.48
CA ILE A 32 -0.21 10.63 8.60
C ILE A 32 -0.07 9.93 7.25
N ARG A 33 -0.48 10.60 6.17
CA ARG A 33 -0.14 10.17 4.80
C ARG A 33 1.09 10.91 4.33
N VAL A 34 2.12 10.14 3.96
CA VAL A 34 3.28 10.67 3.25
C VAL A 34 3.17 10.27 1.79
N ILE A 35 3.32 11.27 0.92
CA ILE A 35 3.26 11.12 -0.54
C ILE A 35 4.67 11.34 -1.07
N PHE A 36 5.13 10.40 -1.88
CA PHE A 36 6.44 10.40 -2.50
C PHE A 36 6.32 10.59 -4.00
N ASP A 37 7.28 11.30 -4.60
CA ASP A 37 7.43 11.38 -6.05
C ASP A 37 7.95 10.05 -6.62
N ILE A 38 7.48 9.71 -7.83
CA ILE A 38 7.93 8.56 -8.63
C ILE A 38 8.67 9.09 -9.86
N ASP A 39 9.96 8.75 -10.01
CA ASP A 39 10.68 9.02 -11.26
C ASP A 39 10.37 7.98 -12.35
N GLU A 40 10.84 8.21 -13.58
CA GLU A 40 10.55 7.33 -14.73
C GLU A 40 11.05 5.89 -14.52
N LYS A 41 12.24 5.72 -13.91
CA LYS A 41 12.80 4.38 -13.62
C LYS A 41 11.99 3.68 -12.53
N GLN A 42 11.56 4.43 -11.52
CA GLN A 42 10.70 3.92 -10.47
C GLN A 42 9.32 3.54 -11.02
N ALA A 43 8.76 4.30 -11.95
CA ALA A 43 7.49 3.97 -12.60
C ALA A 43 7.56 2.61 -13.31
N GLU A 44 8.66 2.33 -14.03
CA GLU A 44 8.91 1.03 -14.66
C GLU A 44 9.02 -0.10 -13.61
N LEU A 45 9.72 0.14 -12.51
CA LEU A 45 9.85 -0.84 -11.43
C LEU A 45 8.51 -1.13 -10.75
N LEU A 46 7.66 -0.11 -10.61
CA LEU A 46 6.38 -0.18 -9.90
C LEU A 46 5.23 -0.67 -10.77
N ALA A 47 5.41 -0.84 -12.08
CA ALA A 47 4.38 -1.25 -13.03
C ALA A 47 3.61 -2.54 -12.61
N ASN A 48 4.30 -3.46 -11.93
CA ASN A 48 3.73 -4.72 -11.45
C ASN A 48 3.51 -4.77 -9.92
N VAL A 49 3.71 -3.65 -9.23
CA VAL A 49 3.39 -3.51 -7.80
C VAL A 49 1.95 -3.04 -7.67
N LYS A 50 1.21 -3.61 -6.71
CA LYS A 50 -0.22 -3.31 -6.52
C LYS A 50 -0.42 -2.43 -5.30
N SER A 51 -1.30 -1.44 -5.39
CA SER A 51 -1.87 -0.76 -4.22
C SER A 51 -2.47 -1.81 -3.26
N GLY A 52 -2.29 -1.61 -1.96
CA GLY A 52 -2.63 -2.56 -0.91
C GLY A 52 -1.61 -3.66 -0.63
N SER A 53 -0.56 -3.80 -1.46
CA SER A 53 0.55 -4.71 -1.16
C SER A 53 1.46 -4.18 -0.05
N ASN A 54 2.20 -5.10 0.59
CA ASN A 54 3.16 -4.74 1.63
C ASN A 54 4.44 -4.14 1.02
N ASN A 55 4.97 -3.13 1.69
CA ASN A 55 6.31 -2.61 1.50
C ASN A 55 7.14 -2.76 2.78
N LYS A 56 8.44 -2.50 2.65
CA LYS A 56 9.40 -2.39 3.74
C LYS A 56 9.99 -0.99 3.68
N ILE A 57 9.79 -0.20 4.72
CA ILE A 57 10.47 1.07 4.86
C ILE A 57 11.76 0.88 5.65
N PHE A 58 12.82 1.56 5.23
CA PHE A 58 14.13 1.53 5.85
C PHE A 58 14.35 2.89 6.50
N ILE A 59 14.17 2.94 7.82
CA ILE A 59 14.18 4.18 8.60
C ILE A 59 15.60 4.39 9.12
N PRO A 60 16.27 5.49 8.74
CA PRO A 60 17.56 5.84 9.32
C PRO A 60 17.38 6.29 10.78
N THR A 61 18.21 5.80 11.69
CA THR A 61 18.30 6.30 13.06
C THR A 61 19.54 7.18 13.25
N GLU A 62 19.54 7.98 14.33
CA GLU A 62 20.67 8.84 14.70
C GLU A 62 21.95 8.05 15.00
N GLU A 63 21.82 6.77 15.41
CA GLU A 63 22.93 5.84 15.68
C GLU A 63 23.44 5.14 14.40
N ASN A 64 23.02 5.59 13.22
CA ASN A 64 23.36 4.99 11.93
C ASN A 64 22.90 3.52 11.78
N ILE A 65 21.88 3.12 12.55
CA ILE A 65 21.22 1.82 12.46
C ILE A 65 20.00 1.98 11.54
N ILE A 66 19.79 1.05 10.62
CA ILE A 66 18.61 1.06 9.75
C ILE A 66 17.53 0.17 10.35
N LEU A 67 16.40 0.76 10.76
CA LEU A 67 15.25 0.02 11.25
C LEU A 67 14.29 -0.29 10.11
N ILE A 68 13.93 -1.56 9.98
CA ILE A 68 12.99 -2.02 8.94
C ILE A 68 11.60 -2.15 9.54
N ARG A 69 10.59 -1.57 8.87
CA ARG A 69 9.18 -1.74 9.24
C ARG A 69 8.34 -2.10 8.03
N THR A 70 7.25 -2.83 8.25
CA THR A 70 6.32 -3.24 7.20
C THR A 70 5.17 -2.25 7.16
N TYR A 71 4.88 -1.72 5.98
CA TYR A 71 3.74 -0.84 5.74
C TYR A 71 2.98 -1.29 4.50
N THR A 72 1.88 -0.61 4.21
CA THR A 72 1.08 -0.84 3.01
C THR A 72 1.37 0.24 1.98
N ASN A 73 1.50 -0.18 0.72
CA ASN A 73 1.42 0.72 -0.43
C ASN A 73 -0.01 1.23 -0.55
N ARG A 74 -0.35 2.34 0.13
CA ARG A 74 -1.74 2.82 0.20
C ARG A 74 -2.32 3.11 -1.18
N LYS A 75 -1.55 3.80 -2.02
CA LYS A 75 -1.89 4.07 -3.42
C LYS A 75 -0.61 4.22 -4.22
N ILE A 76 -0.53 3.55 -5.37
CA ILE A 76 0.48 3.79 -6.40
C ILE A 76 -0.27 4.39 -7.59
N ASP A 77 0.07 5.64 -7.93
CA ASP A 77 -0.51 6.37 -9.04
C ASP A 77 0.60 6.67 -10.05
N LEU A 78 0.65 5.89 -11.13
CA LEU A 78 1.70 6.01 -12.15
C LEU A 78 1.43 7.17 -13.12
N GLU A 79 0.18 7.65 -13.20
CA GLU A 79 -0.19 8.81 -14.03
C GLU A 79 0.27 10.10 -13.34
N GLU A 80 -0.07 10.27 -12.07
CA GLU A 80 0.36 11.41 -11.25
C GLU A 80 1.80 11.28 -10.74
N LYS A 81 2.43 10.12 -10.97
CA LYS A 81 3.77 9.77 -10.47
C LYS A 81 3.88 9.93 -8.95
N GLU A 82 2.91 9.39 -8.22
CA GLU A 82 2.84 9.47 -6.76
C GLU A 82 2.72 8.09 -6.09
N LEU A 83 3.50 7.89 -5.03
CA LEU A 83 3.35 6.77 -4.10
C LEU A 83 2.87 7.31 -2.75
N SER A 84 1.76 6.76 -2.23
CA SER A 84 1.24 7.09 -0.90
C SER A 84 1.52 5.96 0.09
N VAL A 85 1.97 6.32 1.30
CA VAL A 85 2.11 5.41 2.45
C VAL A 85 1.52 6.08 3.68
N ASP A 86 0.68 5.33 4.42
CA ASP A 86 0.01 5.80 5.63
C ASP A 86 0.74 5.29 6.88
N PHE A 87 1.00 6.20 7.81
CA PHE A 87 1.72 5.98 9.06
C PHE A 87 0.80 6.28 10.24
N VAL A 88 0.67 5.32 11.16
CA VAL A 88 -0.05 5.57 12.42
C VAL A 88 0.83 6.39 13.35
N ALA A 89 0.31 7.54 13.78
CA ALA A 89 0.99 8.49 14.64
C ALA A 89 0.69 8.18 16.12
N HIS A 90 1.50 7.30 16.72
CA HIS A 90 1.44 6.99 18.16
C HIS A 90 2.42 7.85 18.98
N GLY A 91 2.79 9.04 18.47
CA GLY A 91 3.85 9.88 19.02
C GLY A 91 5.25 9.36 18.71
N ASP A 92 6.22 9.70 19.55
CA ASP A 92 7.66 9.53 19.26
C ASP A 92 8.18 8.13 19.64
N ASN A 93 7.33 7.29 20.24
CA ASN A 93 7.69 5.97 20.75
C ASN A 93 7.99 4.94 19.64
N GLY A 94 7.63 5.24 18.38
CA GLY A 94 7.88 4.37 17.23
C GLY A 94 8.78 5.07 16.20
N PRO A 95 9.87 4.43 15.72
CA PRO A 95 10.83 5.07 14.79
C PRO A 95 10.16 5.53 13.49
N ALA A 96 9.20 4.77 12.98
CA ALA A 96 8.46 5.12 11.78
C ALA A 96 7.48 6.28 12.00
N SER A 97 6.82 6.31 13.17
CA SER A 97 5.93 7.40 13.57
C SER A 97 6.73 8.69 13.76
N ALA A 98 7.84 8.63 14.48
CA ALA A 98 8.77 9.74 14.68
C ALA A 98 9.33 10.27 13.34
N TRP A 99 9.71 9.37 12.43
CA TRP A 99 10.15 9.75 11.08
C TRP A 99 9.03 10.47 10.31
N ALA A 100 7.82 9.90 10.26
CA ALA A 100 6.70 10.51 9.54
C ALA A 100 6.27 11.87 10.14
N LEU A 101 6.33 12.01 11.47
CA LEU A 101 6.08 13.28 12.16
C LEU A 101 7.07 14.36 11.72
N LYS A 102 8.35 14.02 11.58
CA LYS A 102 9.43 14.95 11.18
C LYS A 102 9.55 15.16 9.67
N ALA A 103 9.03 14.23 8.85
CA ALA A 103 9.17 14.25 7.40
C ALA A 103 8.66 15.54 6.76
N LYS A 104 9.43 16.07 5.81
CA LYS A 104 9.18 17.29 5.03
C LYS A 104 9.39 17.01 3.53
N PRO A 105 8.79 17.83 2.64
CA PRO A 105 9.12 17.79 1.22
C PRO A 105 10.63 17.84 0.97
N GLY A 106 11.13 16.97 0.10
CA GLY A 106 12.55 16.80 -0.19
C GLY A 106 13.29 15.75 0.64
N ASP A 107 12.72 15.29 1.77
CA ASP A 107 13.32 14.21 2.56
C ASP A 107 13.34 12.89 1.76
N LEU A 108 14.34 12.06 2.03
CA LEU A 108 14.51 10.78 1.35
C LEU A 108 14.09 9.62 2.26
N LEU A 109 13.42 8.63 1.69
CA LEU A 109 13.14 7.36 2.36
C LEU A 109 13.39 6.20 1.41
N GLU A 110 14.15 5.22 1.87
CA GLU A 110 14.32 3.98 1.14
C GLU A 110 13.12 3.04 1.39
N ILE A 111 12.55 2.54 0.30
CA ILE A 111 11.37 1.67 0.31
C ILE A 111 11.65 0.43 -0.54
N GLY A 112 11.44 -0.74 0.08
CA GLY A 112 11.50 -2.05 -0.53
C GLY A 112 10.11 -2.59 -0.82
N MET A 113 9.91 -3.14 -2.01
CA MET A 113 8.63 -3.70 -2.44
C MET A 113 8.83 -5.05 -3.13
N LYS A 114 7.72 -5.74 -3.39
CA LYS A 114 7.69 -6.95 -4.19
C LYS A 114 6.56 -6.82 -5.21
N GLU A 115 6.81 -7.31 -6.42
CA GLU A 115 5.72 -7.55 -7.36
C GLU A 115 4.74 -8.56 -6.77
N SER A 116 3.45 -8.36 -7.03
CA SER A 116 2.41 -9.31 -6.64
C SER A 116 1.61 -9.71 -7.88
N SER A 117 1.61 -11.02 -8.16
CA SER A 117 0.73 -11.62 -9.17
C SER A 117 -0.66 -11.96 -8.62
N LYS A 118 -0.83 -11.95 -7.29
CA LYS A 118 -2.11 -12.27 -6.66
C LYS A 118 -2.99 -11.03 -6.62
N PRO A 119 -4.27 -11.13 -7.02
CA PRO A 119 -5.22 -10.05 -6.87
C PRO A 119 -5.40 -9.74 -5.38
N LEU A 120 -5.46 -8.46 -5.02
CA LEU A 120 -5.74 -8.05 -3.64
C LEU A 120 -7.19 -8.40 -3.26
N VAL A 121 -8.10 -8.31 -4.23
CA VAL A 121 -9.51 -8.61 -4.09
C VAL A 121 -9.85 -9.83 -4.97
N PRO A 122 -9.89 -11.05 -4.41
CA PRO A 122 -10.33 -12.23 -5.15
C PRO A 122 -11.84 -12.15 -5.43
N ASN A 123 -12.33 -12.82 -6.48
CA ASN A 123 -13.76 -12.81 -6.83
C ASN A 123 -14.60 -13.54 -5.76
N ALA A 124 -15.58 -12.83 -5.18
CA ALA A 124 -16.53 -13.35 -4.20
C ALA A 124 -17.84 -12.52 -4.22
N ASP A 125 -18.94 -13.14 -3.82
CA ASP A 125 -20.26 -12.47 -3.69
C ASP A 125 -20.34 -11.54 -2.47
N PHE A 126 -19.60 -11.85 -1.40
CA PHE A 126 -19.57 -11.09 -0.15
C PHE A 126 -18.14 -10.97 0.39
N TYR A 127 -17.85 -9.84 1.02
CA TYR A 127 -16.56 -9.55 1.66
C TYR A 127 -16.80 -9.08 3.10
N LEU A 128 -16.04 -9.61 4.05
CA LEU A 128 -15.94 -9.10 5.41
C LEU A 128 -14.56 -8.47 5.60
N LEU A 129 -14.52 -7.17 5.85
CA LEU A 129 -13.30 -6.43 6.12
C LEU A 129 -13.30 -6.05 7.61
N ALA A 130 -12.27 -6.47 8.34
CA ALA A 130 -12.11 -6.16 9.75
C ALA A 130 -10.62 -5.92 10.05
N GLY A 131 -10.35 -4.94 10.91
CA GLY A 131 -9.01 -4.60 11.33
C GLY A 131 -9.00 -3.32 12.17
N ASP A 132 -7.84 -3.00 12.74
CA ASP A 132 -7.63 -1.79 13.51
C ASP A 132 -7.12 -0.63 12.62
N ALA A 133 -6.61 0.44 13.24
CA ALA A 133 -6.06 1.59 12.53
C ALA A 133 -4.91 1.22 11.57
N THR A 134 -4.15 0.16 11.85
CA THR A 134 -3.04 -0.29 10.99
C THR A 134 -3.54 -1.00 9.72
N ALA A 135 -4.77 -1.54 9.75
CA ALA A 135 -5.39 -2.19 8.61
C ALA A 135 -6.14 -1.21 7.69
N LEU A 136 -6.41 0.02 8.14
CA LEU A 136 -7.11 1.03 7.34
C LEU A 136 -6.50 1.24 5.95
N PRO A 137 -5.16 1.33 5.77
CA PRO A 137 -4.58 1.59 4.46
C PRO A 137 -4.89 0.49 3.44
N VAL A 138 -4.84 -0.79 3.85
CA VAL A 138 -5.15 -1.92 2.97
C VAL A 138 -6.65 -2.06 2.75
N ILE A 139 -7.48 -1.82 3.78
CA ILE A 139 -8.95 -1.82 3.65
C ILE A 139 -9.39 -0.77 2.64
N CYS A 140 -8.85 0.45 2.69
CA CYS A 140 -9.14 1.48 1.70
C CYS A 140 -8.69 1.09 0.30
N ALA A 141 -7.49 0.51 0.15
CA ALA A 141 -6.99 0.06 -1.16
C ALA A 141 -7.84 -1.09 -1.75
N ILE A 142 -8.41 -1.95 -0.90
CA ILE A 142 -9.41 -2.96 -1.28
C ILE A 142 -10.72 -2.27 -1.70
N ALA A 143 -11.20 -1.34 -0.89
CA ALA A 143 -12.47 -0.65 -1.13
C ALA A 143 -12.48 0.12 -2.46
N GLU A 144 -11.36 0.74 -2.83
CA GLU A 144 -11.17 1.43 -4.12
C GLU A 144 -11.15 0.48 -5.33
N GLN A 145 -10.86 -0.82 -5.12
CA GLN A 145 -10.89 -1.84 -6.17
C GLN A 145 -12.28 -2.46 -6.35
N PHE A 146 -13.17 -2.29 -5.38
CA PHE A 146 -14.59 -2.53 -5.62
C PHE A 146 -15.09 -1.45 -6.58
N SER A 147 -15.01 -1.73 -7.88
CA SER A 147 -15.75 -0.96 -8.87
C SER A 147 -17.24 -0.91 -8.47
N PHE A 148 -17.99 0.06 -8.99
CA PHE A 148 -19.42 0.40 -8.75
C PHE A 148 -20.45 -0.76 -8.92
N LEU A 149 -20.01 -2.03 -8.88
CA LEU A 149 -20.74 -3.30 -8.97
C LEU A 149 -21.65 -3.60 -7.76
N CYS A 150 -21.94 -2.63 -6.90
CA CYS A 150 -23.25 -2.60 -6.25
C CYS A 150 -24.31 -2.10 -7.26
N LYS A 151 -24.40 -2.75 -8.44
CA LYS A 151 -25.71 -2.82 -9.09
C LYS A 151 -26.53 -3.67 -8.15
N SER A 152 -27.40 -3.01 -7.38
CA SER A 152 -28.46 -3.69 -6.63
C SER A 152 -29.00 -4.80 -7.52
N LYS A 153 -28.89 -6.06 -7.07
CA LYS A 153 -29.79 -7.09 -7.57
C LYS A 153 -31.17 -6.72 -7.03
N ASN A 154 -31.80 -5.70 -7.61
CA ASN A 154 -33.24 -5.47 -7.54
C ASN A 154 -33.91 -6.57 -8.36
N ASN A 155 -33.82 -7.81 -7.87
CA ASN A 155 -34.77 -8.87 -8.19
C ASN A 155 -35.77 -8.93 -7.03
N ILE A 156 -36.48 -7.83 -6.82
CA ILE A 156 -37.84 -7.93 -6.28
C ILE A 156 -38.71 -8.10 -7.52
N GLY A 157 -38.93 -9.36 -7.90
CA GLY A 157 -39.90 -9.72 -8.92
C GLY A 157 -41.27 -9.24 -8.47
N GLY A 158 -41.75 -8.16 -9.06
CA GLY A 158 -43.12 -7.68 -8.94
C GLY A 158 -44.00 -8.33 -10.00
N GLY A 159 -45.13 -8.90 -9.56
CA GLY A 159 -46.30 -9.31 -10.35
C GLY A 159 -46.09 -10.55 -11.24
N ARG A 160 -46.98 -11.55 -11.24
CA ARG A 160 -48.41 -11.60 -10.96
C ARG A 160 -48.77 -12.94 -10.34
#